data_AF-A0A1F7RFE8-F1
#
_entry.id   AF-A0A1F7RFE8-F1
#
_cell.length_a   1.000
_cell.length_b   1.000
_cell.length_c   1.000
_cell.angle_alpha   90.00
_cell.angle_beta   90.00
_cell.angle_gamma   90.00
#
_symmetry.space_group_name_H-M   'P 1'
#
loop_
_entity.id
_entity.type
_entity.pdbx_description
1 polymer ?
#
loop_
_entity_poly.entity_id
_entity_poly.type
_entity_poly.pdbx_seq_one_letter_code
_entity_poly.pdbx_strand_id
1 'polypeptide(L)'
;MRGTFVDLAIKLGGTLQILIEVKAIGLGLKDSFVKQAIDYAANQGIEWVVLSNGVTWQIYKVSFSKPISFDLILEIDFLSLNPRNPDHLENLYLLTREGIGKSILEKYHAQKQALSRFFIGAVILSNGVLTEIRKELRKISPDVKIDTEQIKNVLVQEVLKRDVLEGEKADEARHKIEKMTKKLTNKKNPPDVRQANNLNESITTTDKANSPTVAQPLNKS
;
A
#
# COMPACT_ATOMS: atom_id res chain seq x y z
N MET A 1 30.90 5.17 2.98
CA MET A 1 30.12 4.51 1.90
C MET A 1 30.83 4.79 0.60
N ARG A 2 31.42 3.78 -0.06
CA ARG A 2 32.05 3.95 -1.38
C ARG A 2 30.94 4.15 -2.40
N GLY A 3 31.09 5.13 -3.29
CA GLY A 3 30.07 5.59 -4.23
C GLY A 3 29.55 4.47 -5.12
N THR A 4 28.38 3.94 -4.76
CA THR A 4 27.57 3.16 -5.68
C THR A 4 26.88 4.16 -6.59
N PHE A 5 27.30 4.20 -7.85
CA PHE A 5 26.61 4.95 -8.88
C PHE A 5 25.69 3.99 -9.62
N VAL A 6 24.48 4.43 -9.89
CA VAL A 6 23.57 3.75 -10.84
C VAL A 6 23.83 4.34 -12.22
N ASP A 7 23.80 3.50 -13.25
CA ASP A 7 24.25 3.88 -14.60
C ASP A 7 23.43 5.03 -15.20
N LEU A 8 22.11 4.99 -15.07
CA LEU A 8 21.20 5.98 -15.65
C LEU A 8 20.08 6.36 -14.69
N ALA A 9 19.50 7.53 -14.92
CA ALA A 9 18.31 7.98 -14.21
C ALA A 9 17.37 8.74 -15.13
N ILE A 10 16.07 8.46 -15.03
CA ILE A 10 15.03 9.22 -15.72
C ILE A 10 14.59 10.37 -14.83
N LYS A 11 14.73 11.59 -15.34
CA LYS A 11 14.21 12.82 -14.72
C LYS A 11 13.05 13.36 -15.53
N LEU A 12 11.97 13.71 -14.85
CA LEU A 12 10.83 14.39 -15.45
C LEU A 12 10.48 15.62 -14.59
N GLY A 13 10.41 16.80 -15.21
CA GLY A 13 10.15 18.05 -14.50
C GLY A 13 11.18 18.35 -13.40
N GLY A 14 12.45 17.98 -13.61
CA GLY A 14 13.53 18.15 -12.62
C GLY A 14 13.52 17.11 -11.49
N THR A 15 12.49 16.27 -11.37
CA THR A 15 12.38 15.24 -10.33
C THR A 15 12.87 13.89 -10.87
N LEU A 16 13.69 13.19 -10.08
CA LEU A 16 14.11 11.82 -10.36
C LEU A 16 12.90 10.87 -10.22
N GLN A 17 12.60 10.12 -11.28
CA GLN A 17 11.45 9.23 -11.33
C GLN A 17 11.87 7.76 -11.24
N ILE A 18 12.88 7.37 -12.02
CA ILE A 18 13.33 5.98 -12.14
C ILE A 18 14.86 5.95 -12.16
N LEU A 19 15.45 4.99 -11.45
CA LEU A 19 16.85 4.62 -11.56
C LEU A 19 17.00 3.39 -12.43
N ILE A 20 18.03 3.35 -13.28
CA ILE A 20 18.27 2.23 -14.19
C ILE A 20 19.70 1.75 -14.02
N GLU A 21 19.83 0.51 -13.56
CA GLU A 21 21.09 -0.22 -13.47
C GLU A 21 21.21 -1.16 -14.67
N VAL A 22 22.34 -1.11 -15.37
CA VAL A 22 22.59 -1.86 -16.60
C VAL A 22 23.74 -2.84 -16.40
N LYS A 23 23.56 -4.07 -16.85
CA LYS A 23 24.57 -5.12 -16.85
C LYS A 23 24.92 -5.53 -18.27
N ALA A 24 26.06 -6.20 -18.43
CA ALA A 24 26.47 -6.74 -19.71
C ALA A 24 25.45 -7.80 -20.20
N ILE A 25 25.21 -7.85 -21.51
CA ILE A 25 24.16 -8.67 -22.14
C ILE A 25 24.25 -10.17 -21.83
N GLY A 26 25.47 -10.70 -21.62
CA GLY A 26 25.70 -12.10 -21.25
C GLY A 26 25.53 -12.42 -19.76
N LEU A 27 25.25 -11.43 -18.91
CA LEU A 27 25.08 -11.63 -17.47
C LEU A 27 23.60 -11.74 -17.11
N GLY A 28 23.27 -12.79 -16.35
CA GLY A 28 21.98 -12.89 -15.69
C GLY A 28 21.80 -11.81 -14.61
N LEU A 29 20.56 -11.36 -14.45
CA LEU A 29 20.19 -10.38 -13.43
C LEU A 29 20.06 -11.06 -12.06
N LYS A 30 21.08 -10.89 -11.21
CA LYS A 30 21.18 -11.52 -9.89
C LYS A 30 20.65 -10.61 -8.78
N ASP A 31 20.15 -11.20 -7.70
CA ASP A 31 19.66 -10.51 -6.51
C ASP A 31 20.68 -9.52 -5.90
N SER A 32 21.98 -9.79 -6.02
CA SER A 32 23.02 -8.88 -5.54
C SER A 32 23.00 -7.53 -6.28
N PHE A 33 22.71 -7.55 -7.59
CA PHE A 33 22.58 -6.33 -8.39
C PHE A 33 21.30 -5.57 -8.04
N VAL A 34 20.21 -6.30 -7.80
CA VAL A 34 18.95 -5.72 -7.34
C VAL A 34 19.16 -4.98 -6.01
N LYS A 35 19.74 -5.65 -5.00
CA LYS A 35 19.98 -5.05 -3.69
C LYS A 35 20.81 -3.76 -3.78
N GLN A 36 21.88 -3.77 -4.56
CA GLN A 36 22.72 -2.59 -4.77
C GLN A 36 21.93 -1.40 -5.35
N ALA A 37 21.11 -1.64 -6.37
CA ALA A 37 20.30 -0.60 -7.01
C ALA A 37 19.18 -0.10 -6.09
N ILE A 38 18.53 -1.00 -5.34
CA ILE A 38 17.48 -0.69 -4.36
C ILE A 38 18.05 0.13 -3.20
N ASP A 39 19.22 -0.22 -2.66
CA ASP A 39 19.87 0.53 -1.58
C ASP A 39 20.18 1.97 -2.01
N TYR A 40 20.65 2.16 -3.25
CA TYR A 40 20.87 3.50 -3.78
C TYR A 40 19.55 4.26 -3.95
N ALA A 41 18.53 3.63 -4.54
CA ALA A 41 17.20 4.23 -4.70
C ALA A 41 16.58 4.64 -3.37
N ALA A 42 16.70 3.78 -2.36
CA ALA A 42 16.22 4.02 -1.01
C ALA A 42 16.83 5.28 -0.40
N ASN A 43 18.16 5.44 -0.54
CA ASN A 43 18.88 6.61 -0.04
C ASN A 43 18.54 7.91 -0.79
N GLN A 44 18.06 7.82 -2.03
CA GLN A 44 17.63 8.96 -2.84
C GLN A 44 16.11 9.23 -2.77
N GLY A 45 15.36 8.42 -2.01
CA GLY A 45 13.90 8.52 -1.95
C GLY A 45 13.21 8.19 -3.28
N ILE A 46 13.85 7.37 -4.13
CA ILE A 46 13.31 6.97 -5.43
C ILE A 46 12.63 5.62 -5.29
N GLU A 47 11.40 5.56 -5.79
CA GLU A 47 10.52 4.42 -5.60
C GLU A 47 10.62 3.36 -6.71
N TRP A 48 11.20 3.71 -7.86
CA TRP A 48 11.22 2.85 -9.03
C TRP A 48 12.65 2.57 -9.49
N VAL A 49 12.95 1.29 -9.65
CA VAL A 49 14.24 0.80 -10.14
C VAL A 49 14.01 -0.12 -11.32
N VAL A 50 14.81 0.05 -12.36
CA VAL A 50 14.91 -0.86 -13.48
C VAL A 50 16.29 -1.50 -13.45
N LEU A 51 16.34 -2.83 -13.49
CA LEU A 51 17.57 -3.58 -13.70
C LEU A 51 17.50 -4.23 -15.09
N SER A 52 18.52 -4.07 -15.92
CA SER A 52 18.50 -4.59 -17.29
C SER A 52 19.87 -5.12 -17.73
N ASN A 53 19.87 -6.14 -18.59
CA ASN A 53 21.05 -6.54 -19.38
C ASN A 53 20.87 -6.27 -20.88
N GLY A 54 19.87 -5.45 -21.25
CA GLY A 54 19.48 -5.19 -22.63
C GLY A 54 18.42 -6.16 -23.15
N VAL A 55 18.48 -7.45 -22.79
CA VAL A 55 17.49 -8.46 -23.17
C VAL A 55 16.34 -8.51 -22.17
N THR A 56 16.65 -8.72 -20.90
CA THR A 56 15.68 -8.77 -19.81
C THR A 56 15.67 -7.44 -19.07
N TRP A 57 14.46 -6.92 -18.81
CA TRP A 57 14.24 -5.72 -18.02
C TRP A 57 13.33 -6.04 -16.85
N GLN A 58 13.85 -5.86 -15.64
CA GLN A 58 13.12 -6.08 -14.39
C GLN A 58 12.81 -4.74 -13.74
N ILE A 59 11.52 -4.49 -13.49
CA ILE A 59 11.01 -3.26 -12.91
C ILE A 59 10.57 -3.53 -11.48
N TYR A 60 11.17 -2.83 -10.53
CA TYR A 60 10.94 -2.99 -9.10
C TYR A 60 10.30 -1.75 -8.49
N LYS A 61 9.38 -1.98 -7.54
CA LYS A 61 8.88 -0.95 -6.62
C LYS A 61 9.60 -1.07 -5.30
N VAL A 62 10.21 0.02 -4.85
CA VAL A 62 10.78 0.18 -3.52
C VAL A 62 9.68 0.62 -2.55
N SER A 63 9.68 0.00 -1.38
CA SER A 63 8.85 0.35 -0.23
C SER A 63 9.77 0.76 0.92
N PHE A 64 9.64 2.02 1.37
CA PHE A 64 10.44 2.58 2.46
C PHE A 64 9.96 2.14 3.86
N SER A 65 9.70 0.84 4.02
CA SER A 65 9.46 0.22 5.32
C SER A 65 10.78 0.09 6.12
N LYS A 66 10.69 -0.36 7.36
CA LYS A 66 11.85 -0.72 8.19
C LYS A 66 11.73 -2.21 8.55
N PRO A 67 12.48 -3.11 7.90
CA PRO A 67 13.52 -2.88 6.88
C PRO A 67 12.95 -2.43 5.52
N ILE A 68 13.81 -1.85 4.66
CA ILE A 68 13.44 -1.53 3.26
C ILE A 68 13.04 -2.83 2.57
N SER A 69 11.91 -2.80 1.85
CA SER A 69 11.43 -3.92 1.06
C SER A 69 11.22 -3.49 -0.39
N PHE A 70 11.13 -4.45 -1.28
CA PHE A 70 10.88 -4.20 -2.70
C PHE A 70 10.15 -5.37 -3.34
N ASP A 71 9.42 -5.10 -4.40
CA ASP A 71 8.69 -6.10 -5.17
C ASP A 71 9.04 -6.00 -6.66
N LEU A 72 9.22 -7.16 -7.31
CA LEU A 72 9.29 -7.25 -8.78
C LEU A 72 7.88 -7.02 -9.37
N ILE A 73 7.71 -5.88 -10.03
CA ILE A 73 6.42 -5.46 -10.58
C ILE A 73 6.22 -5.98 -11.99
N LEU A 74 7.27 -5.98 -12.81
CA LEU A 74 7.18 -6.45 -14.18
C LEU A 74 8.55 -6.94 -14.63
N GLU A 75 8.56 -8.00 -15.43
CA GLU A 75 9.73 -8.46 -16.15
C GLU A 75 9.39 -8.51 -17.64
N ILE A 76 10.27 -7.97 -18.47
CA ILE A 76 10.13 -7.95 -19.92
C ILE A 76 11.33 -8.65 -20.52
N ASP A 77 11.10 -9.74 -21.24
CA ASP A 77 12.07 -10.29 -22.18
C ASP A 77 11.83 -9.67 -23.55
N PHE A 78 12.77 -8.83 -23.99
CA PHE A 78 12.67 -8.14 -25.27
C PHE A 78 12.70 -9.09 -26.47
N LEU A 79 13.31 -10.27 -26.34
CA LEU A 79 13.36 -11.26 -27.41
C LEU A 79 12.03 -12.01 -27.56
N SER A 80 11.17 -11.99 -26.54
CA SER A 80 9.83 -12.59 -26.59
C SER A 80 8.72 -11.58 -26.90
N LEU A 81 9.05 -10.31 -27.16
CA LEU A 81 8.05 -9.29 -27.45
C LEU A 81 7.37 -9.53 -28.80
N ASN A 82 6.10 -9.14 -28.86
CA ASN A 82 5.26 -9.25 -30.06
C ASN A 82 4.56 -7.90 -30.23
N PRO A 83 4.87 -7.13 -31.29
CA PRO A 83 4.30 -5.80 -31.48
C PRO A 83 2.80 -5.82 -31.80
N ARG A 84 2.22 -7.01 -32.09
CA ARG A 84 0.77 -7.19 -32.26
C ARG A 84 0.06 -7.59 -30.98
N ASN A 85 0.80 -7.89 -29.90
CA ASN A 85 0.20 -8.19 -28.60
C ASN A 85 -0.04 -6.88 -27.83
N PRO A 86 -1.29 -6.47 -27.59
CA PRO A 86 -1.59 -5.24 -26.86
C PRO A 86 -0.99 -5.24 -25.44
N ASP A 87 -0.97 -6.37 -24.74
CA ASP A 87 -0.42 -6.47 -23.38
C ASP A 87 1.08 -6.17 -23.36
N HIS A 88 1.80 -6.61 -24.41
CA HIS A 88 3.23 -6.33 -24.55
C HIS A 88 3.47 -4.83 -24.79
N LEU A 89 2.60 -4.18 -25.59
CA LEU A 89 2.67 -2.74 -25.82
C LEU A 89 2.34 -1.95 -24.56
N GLU A 90 1.35 -2.36 -23.79
CA GLU A 90 0.99 -1.74 -22.51
C GLU A 90 2.14 -1.83 -21.51
N ASN A 91 2.79 -3.00 -21.40
CA ASN A 91 3.96 -3.21 -20.55
C ASN A 91 5.11 -2.25 -20.92
N LEU A 92 5.40 -2.08 -22.21
CA LEU A 92 6.41 -1.12 -22.68
C LEU A 92 5.99 0.33 -22.42
N TYR A 93 4.70 0.64 -22.58
CA TYR A 93 4.16 1.99 -22.35
C TYR A 93 4.45 2.51 -20.95
N LEU A 94 4.50 1.63 -19.94
CA LEU A 94 4.82 1.97 -18.54
C LEU A 94 6.14 2.73 -18.38
N LEU A 95 7.14 2.44 -19.22
CA LEU A 95 8.49 3.02 -19.16
C LEU A 95 8.68 4.20 -20.12
N THR A 96 7.67 4.54 -20.92
CA THR A 96 7.72 5.72 -21.79
C THR A 96 7.64 7.01 -20.97
N ARG A 97 8.14 8.12 -21.53
CA ARG A 97 8.04 9.44 -20.89
C ARG A 97 6.58 9.81 -20.60
N GLU A 98 5.67 9.49 -21.52
CA GLU A 98 4.23 9.72 -21.40
C GLU A 98 3.61 8.87 -20.29
N GLY A 99 3.97 7.58 -20.22
CA GLY A 99 3.51 6.66 -19.19
C GLY A 99 3.98 7.09 -17.80
N ILE A 100 5.26 7.43 -17.66
CA ILE A 100 5.84 7.94 -16.41
C ILE A 100 5.15 9.26 -16.02
N GLY A 101 4.99 10.19 -16.97
CA GLY A 101 4.37 11.51 -16.71
C GLY A 101 2.90 11.45 -16.31
N LYS A 102 2.19 10.38 -16.68
CA LYS A 102 0.79 10.13 -16.25
C LYS A 102 0.69 9.21 -15.04
N SER A 103 1.81 8.87 -14.40
CA SER A 103 1.91 7.94 -13.28
C SER A 103 1.27 6.59 -13.57
N ILE A 104 1.40 6.09 -14.80
CA ILE A 104 0.79 4.82 -15.22
C ILE A 104 1.43 3.65 -14.46
N LEU A 105 2.73 3.72 -14.17
CA LEU A 105 3.44 2.71 -13.41
C LEU A 105 2.87 2.53 -11.98
N GLU A 106 2.47 3.63 -11.33
CA GLU A 106 1.76 3.59 -10.04
C GLU A 106 0.39 2.93 -10.14
N LYS A 107 -0.38 3.28 -11.17
CA LYS A 107 -1.70 2.68 -11.41
C LYS A 107 -1.58 1.18 -11.68
N TYR A 108 -0.60 0.79 -12.50
CA TYR A 108 -0.30 -0.61 -12.79
C TYR A 108 0.04 -1.38 -11.52
N HIS A 109 0.92 -0.85 -10.67
CA HIS A 109 1.24 -1.46 -9.39
C HIS A 109 0.05 -1.54 -8.44
N ALA A 110 -0.77 -0.48 -8.34
CA ALA A 110 -1.99 -0.50 -7.55
C ALA A 110 -2.97 -1.57 -8.03
N GLN A 111 -3.13 -1.73 -9.35
CA GLN A 111 -3.95 -2.79 -9.95
C GLN A 111 -3.39 -4.18 -9.64
N LYS A 112 -2.07 -4.39 -9.83
CA LYS A 112 -1.40 -5.65 -9.51
C LYS A 112 -1.55 -6.02 -8.03
N GLN A 113 -1.44 -5.05 -7.14
CA GLN A 113 -1.63 -5.26 -5.70
C GLN A 113 -3.08 -5.59 -5.36
N ALA A 114 -4.05 -4.88 -5.96
CA ALA A 114 -5.48 -5.14 -5.77
C ALA A 114 -5.90 -6.53 -6.26
N LEU A 115 -5.27 -7.02 -7.33
CA LEU A 115 -5.49 -8.36 -7.88
C LEU A 115 -4.63 -9.44 -7.20
N SER A 116 -3.81 -9.10 -6.21
CA SER A 116 -3.05 -10.10 -5.48
C SER A 116 -3.98 -11.04 -4.72
N ARG A 117 -3.63 -12.33 -4.70
CA ARG A 117 -4.40 -13.36 -3.98
C ARG A 117 -4.70 -12.98 -2.53
N PHE A 118 -3.73 -12.34 -1.87
CA PHE A 118 -3.83 -11.87 -0.48
C PHE A 118 -4.89 -10.77 -0.34
N PHE A 119 -4.89 -9.81 -1.27
CA PHE A 119 -5.85 -8.71 -1.26
C PHE A 119 -7.27 -9.21 -1.57
N ILE A 120 -7.43 -10.05 -2.60
CA ILE A 120 -8.72 -10.67 -2.92
C ILE A 120 -9.23 -11.54 -1.76
N GLY A 121 -8.37 -12.36 -1.16
CA GLY A 121 -8.71 -13.16 0.02
C GLY A 121 -9.17 -12.31 1.20
N ALA A 122 -8.45 -11.22 1.51
CA ALA A 122 -8.83 -10.29 2.56
C ALA A 122 -10.18 -9.58 2.27
N VAL A 123 -10.46 -9.24 1.01
CA VAL A 123 -11.74 -8.66 0.59
C VAL A 123 -12.89 -9.66 0.77
N ILE A 124 -12.70 -10.92 0.33
CA ILE A 124 -13.71 -11.98 0.46
C ILE A 124 -14.10 -12.19 1.93
N LEU A 125 -13.13 -12.14 2.84
CA LEU A 125 -13.33 -12.31 4.28
C LEU A 125 -13.83 -11.04 5.01
N SER A 126 -14.06 -9.94 4.28
CA SER A 126 -14.59 -8.71 4.88
C SER A 126 -16.08 -8.84 5.23
N ASN A 127 -16.51 -8.18 6.32
CA ASN A 127 -17.90 -8.25 6.80
C ASN A 127 -18.94 -7.87 5.74
N GLY A 128 -18.60 -6.93 4.85
CA GLY A 128 -19.46 -6.53 3.74
C GLY A 128 -19.71 -7.68 2.78
N VAL A 129 -18.65 -8.35 2.33
CA VAL A 129 -18.76 -9.48 1.39
C VAL A 129 -19.41 -10.69 2.06
N LEU A 130 -19.04 -11.03 3.30
CA LEU A 130 -19.68 -12.11 4.06
C LEU A 130 -21.20 -11.89 4.20
N THR A 131 -21.61 -10.62 4.39
CA THR A 131 -23.03 -10.26 4.46
C THR A 131 -23.74 -10.44 3.12
N GLU A 132 -23.11 -10.07 2.00
CA GLU A 132 -23.68 -10.30 0.66
C GLU A 132 -23.77 -11.78 0.33
N ILE A 133 -22.73 -12.58 0.63
CA ILE A 133 -22.77 -14.05 0.48
C ILE A 133 -23.96 -14.61 1.27
N ARG A 134 -24.14 -14.19 2.53
CA ARG A 134 -25.27 -14.63 3.35
C ARG A 134 -26.63 -14.28 2.73
N LYS A 135 -26.78 -13.09 2.14
CA LYS A 135 -28.03 -12.68 1.47
C LYS A 135 -28.32 -13.56 0.26
N GLU A 136 -27.31 -13.84 -0.57
CA GLU A 136 -27.47 -14.72 -1.72
C GLU A 136 -27.83 -16.15 -1.31
N LEU A 137 -27.17 -16.69 -0.27
CA LEU A 137 -27.51 -18.02 0.26
C LEU A 137 -28.95 -18.08 0.81
N ARG A 138 -29.44 -17.03 1.47
CA ARG A 138 -30.83 -16.96 1.94
C ARG A 138 -31.85 -16.91 0.81
N LYS A 139 -31.52 -16.32 -0.34
CA LYS A 139 -32.42 -16.34 -1.51
C LYS A 139 -32.55 -17.76 -2.07
N ILE A 140 -31.46 -18.50 -2.09
CA ILE A 140 -31.39 -19.87 -2.60
C ILE A 140 -31.99 -20.86 -1.59
N SER A 141 -31.83 -20.61 -0.30
CA SER A 141 -32.30 -21.48 0.79
C SER A 141 -32.98 -20.66 1.91
N PRO A 142 -34.25 -20.26 1.72
CA PRO A 142 -34.96 -19.34 2.63
C PRO A 142 -35.12 -19.87 4.06
N ASP A 143 -35.28 -21.19 4.20
CA ASP A 143 -35.56 -21.85 5.49
C ASP A 143 -34.29 -22.12 6.31
N VAL A 144 -33.11 -21.82 5.77
CA VAL A 144 -31.82 -22.12 6.41
C VAL A 144 -31.27 -20.87 7.09
N LYS A 145 -31.10 -20.96 8.42
CA LYS A 145 -30.47 -19.89 9.20
C LYS A 145 -28.94 -19.99 9.07
N ILE A 146 -28.38 -19.12 8.23
CA ILE A 146 -26.93 -19.04 7.98
C ILE A 146 -26.37 -17.78 8.65
N ASP A 147 -25.28 -17.95 9.40
CA ASP A 147 -24.51 -16.86 9.99
C ASP A 147 -23.20 -16.56 9.22
N THR A 148 -22.74 -15.31 9.30
CA THR A 148 -21.51 -14.87 8.63
C THR A 148 -20.25 -15.56 9.16
N GLU A 149 -20.22 -15.95 10.45
CA GLU A 149 -19.08 -16.71 11.00
C GLU A 149 -19.00 -18.13 10.42
N GLN A 150 -20.15 -18.78 10.17
CA GLN A 150 -20.17 -20.09 9.51
C GLN A 150 -19.64 -19.98 8.08
N ILE A 151 -20.09 -18.98 7.32
CA ILE A 151 -19.59 -18.72 5.95
C ILE A 151 -18.09 -18.47 5.96
N LYS A 152 -17.62 -17.64 6.89
CA LYS A 152 -16.20 -17.33 7.05
C LYS A 152 -15.38 -18.58 7.35
N ASN A 153 -15.86 -19.47 8.22
CA ASN A 153 -15.17 -20.71 8.54
C ASN A 153 -15.05 -21.63 7.33
N VAL A 154 -16.13 -21.82 6.56
CA VAL A 154 -16.08 -22.59 5.30
C VAL A 154 -15.08 -21.96 4.32
N LEU A 155 -15.12 -20.63 4.15
CA LEU A 155 -14.18 -19.94 3.27
C LEU A 155 -12.73 -20.15 3.70
N VAL A 156 -12.43 -20.05 4.99
CA VAL A 156 -11.07 -20.18 5.54
C VAL A 156 -10.56 -21.62 5.50
N GLN A 157 -11.40 -22.60 5.83
CA GLN A 157 -10.98 -23.99 6.02
C GLN A 157 -11.08 -24.83 4.74
N GLU A 158 -12.01 -24.51 3.85
CA GLU A 158 -12.37 -25.40 2.74
C GLU A 158 -12.17 -24.77 1.36
N VAL A 159 -12.27 -23.44 1.24
CA VAL A 159 -12.25 -22.75 -0.09
C VAL A 159 -10.93 -22.03 -0.34
N LEU A 160 -10.44 -21.24 0.61
CA LEU A 160 -9.23 -20.45 0.47
C LEU A 160 -8.00 -21.30 0.77
N LYS A 161 -7.04 -21.28 -0.15
CA LYS A 161 -5.75 -21.93 0.07
C LYS A 161 -5.05 -21.29 1.27
N ARG A 162 -4.39 -22.11 2.09
CA ARG A 162 -3.67 -21.67 3.30
C ARG A 162 -2.66 -20.56 3.03
N ASP A 163 -1.97 -20.62 1.90
CA ASP A 163 -0.96 -19.64 1.47
C ASP A 163 -1.54 -18.28 1.03
N VAL A 164 -2.86 -18.13 0.99
CA VAL A 164 -3.57 -16.84 0.82
C VAL A 164 -3.82 -16.16 2.16
N LEU A 165 -3.88 -16.94 3.24
CA LEU A 165 -4.32 -16.49 4.56
C LEU A 165 -3.14 -16.17 5.51
N GLU A 166 -2.03 -16.86 5.30
CA GLU A 166 -0.84 -16.81 6.14
C GLU A 166 0.31 -16.03 5.50
N GLY A 167 1.18 -15.46 6.35
CA GLY A 167 2.38 -14.74 5.97
C GLY A 167 2.22 -13.22 5.90
N GLU A 168 3.36 -12.53 5.82
CA GLU A 168 3.45 -11.06 5.92
C GLU A 168 2.54 -10.33 4.91
N LYS A 169 2.52 -10.78 3.65
CA LYS A 169 1.66 -10.19 2.60
C LYS A 169 0.16 -10.38 2.89
N ALA A 170 -0.22 -11.48 3.55
CA ALA A 170 -1.61 -11.71 3.95
C ALA A 170 -2.02 -10.81 5.13
N ASP A 171 -1.12 -10.61 6.09
CA ASP A 171 -1.32 -9.69 7.21
C ASP A 171 -1.44 -8.23 6.74
N GLU A 172 -0.54 -7.79 5.85
CA GLU A 172 -0.57 -6.46 5.23
C GLU A 172 -1.88 -6.21 4.49
N ALA A 173 -2.32 -7.18 3.68
CA ALA A 173 -3.58 -7.09 2.95
C ALA A 173 -4.78 -6.96 3.91
N ARG A 174 -4.83 -7.79 4.96
CA ARG A 174 -5.89 -7.72 5.98
C ARG A 174 -5.94 -6.35 6.67
N HIS A 175 -4.80 -5.84 7.14
CA HIS A 175 -4.73 -4.52 7.76
C HIS A 175 -5.15 -3.39 6.80
N LYS A 176 -4.75 -3.48 5.53
CA LYS A 176 -5.11 -2.49 4.51
C LYS A 176 -6.61 -2.48 4.24
N ILE A 177 -7.23 -3.65 4.09
CA ILE A 177 -8.69 -3.79 3.92
C ILE A 177 -9.42 -3.28 5.15
N GLU A 178 -9.02 -3.67 6.35
CA GLU A 178 -9.68 -3.24 7.59
C GLU A 178 -9.67 -1.71 7.74
N LYS A 179 -8.53 -1.07 7.45
CA LYS A 179 -8.39 0.40 7.46
C LYS A 179 -9.29 1.05 6.41
N MET A 180 -9.40 0.49 5.21
CA MET A 180 -10.27 1.00 4.14
C MET A 180 -11.75 0.85 4.51
N THR A 181 -12.16 -0.31 5.03
CA THR A 181 -13.54 -0.55 5.47
C THR A 181 -13.93 0.43 6.59
N LYS A 182 -13.07 0.63 7.60
CA LYS A 182 -13.28 1.60 8.68
C LYS A 182 -13.46 3.04 8.16
N LYS A 183 -12.66 3.46 7.18
CA LYS A 183 -12.83 4.77 6.55
C LYS A 183 -14.16 4.90 5.81
N LEU A 184 -14.58 3.87 5.09
CA LEU A 184 -15.85 3.85 4.35
C LEU A 184 -17.06 3.88 5.29
N THR A 185 -17.00 3.18 6.43
CA THR A 185 -18.06 3.22 7.45
C THR A 185 -18.15 4.59 8.12
N ASN A 186 -17.00 5.19 8.48
CA ASN A 186 -16.98 6.53 9.10
C ASN A 186 -17.43 7.64 8.15
N LYS A 187 -17.22 7.48 6.83
CA LYS A 187 -17.75 8.41 5.82
C LYS A 187 -19.26 8.30 5.67
N LYS A 188 -19.84 7.11 5.87
CA LYS A 188 -21.30 6.90 5.85
C LYS A 188 -21.98 7.39 7.13
N ASN A 189 -21.31 7.29 8.28
CA ASN A 189 -21.79 7.75 9.58
C ASN A 189 -20.77 8.73 10.21
N PRO A 190 -20.77 10.02 9.82
CA PRO A 190 -19.92 11.01 10.47
C PRO A 190 -20.28 11.14 11.96
N PRO A 191 -19.29 11.36 12.84
CA PRO A 191 -19.55 11.49 14.28
C PRO A 191 -20.50 12.67 14.56
N ASP A 192 -21.47 12.43 15.44
CA ASP A 192 -22.45 13.42 15.86
C ASP A 192 -21.74 14.57 16.62
N VAL A 193 -21.73 15.76 16.01
CA VAL A 193 -21.06 16.97 16.52
C VAL A 193 -21.65 17.42 17.87
N ARG A 194 -22.80 16.87 18.29
CA ARG A 194 -23.51 17.27 19.53
C ARG A 194 -22.86 16.79 20.83
N GLN A 195 -21.99 15.78 20.82
CA GLN A 195 -21.33 15.31 22.06
C GLN A 195 -20.05 16.09 22.41
N ALA A 196 -19.45 16.83 21.47
CA ALA A 196 -18.24 17.61 21.71
C ALA A 196 -18.51 18.88 22.55
N ASN A 197 -19.71 19.44 22.49
CA ASN A 197 -20.03 20.68 23.22
C ASN A 197 -20.35 20.45 24.71
N ASN A 198 -20.79 19.26 25.12
CA ASN A 198 -21.15 18.99 26.52
C ASN A 198 -19.93 18.82 27.45
N LEU A 199 -18.72 18.60 26.91
CA LEU A 199 -17.49 18.52 27.71
C LEU A 199 -16.89 19.89 28.05
N ASN A 200 -17.18 20.93 27.26
CA ASN A 200 -16.63 22.28 27.49
C ASN A 200 -17.45 23.11 28.48
N GLU A 201 -18.76 22.84 28.64
CA GLU A 201 -19.59 23.54 29.63
C GLU A 201 -19.34 23.06 31.07
N SER A 202 -18.88 21.82 31.27
CA SER A 202 -18.58 21.28 32.61
C SER A 202 -17.31 21.84 33.24
N ILE A 203 -16.41 22.44 32.46
CA ILE A 203 -15.10 22.93 32.93
C ILE A 203 -15.19 24.40 33.39
N THR A 204 -16.23 25.14 33.00
CA THR A 204 -16.26 26.62 33.21
C THR A 204 -16.93 27.07 34.52
N THR A 205 -17.47 26.16 35.34
CA THR A 205 -18.28 26.52 36.53
C THR A 205 -17.62 26.34 37.89
N THR A 206 -16.34 25.96 38.00
CA THR A 206 -15.70 25.69 39.32
C THR A 206 -14.69 26.72 39.83
N ASP A 207 -14.25 27.72 39.06
CA ASP A 207 -13.24 28.69 39.53
C ASP A 207 -13.80 30.12 39.74
N LYS A 208 -14.66 30.30 40.75
CA LYS A 208 -14.89 31.62 41.37
C LYS A 208 -15.22 31.49 42.86
N ALA A 209 -14.19 31.34 43.70
CA ALA A 209 -14.18 31.87 45.07
C ALA A 209 -12.80 31.68 45.72
N ASN A 210 -11.97 32.72 45.72
CA ASN A 210 -11.30 33.25 46.93
C ASN A 210 -10.12 34.18 46.59
N SER A 211 -10.29 35.45 46.91
CA SER A 211 -9.26 36.40 47.39
C SER A 211 -9.93 37.21 48.51
N PRO A 212 -9.24 37.68 49.57
CA PRO A 212 -8.05 38.56 49.58
C PRO A 212 -7.01 38.15 50.67
N THR A 213 -5.87 38.79 51.02
CA THR A 213 -5.56 40.20 51.28
C THR A 213 -4.03 40.45 51.41
N VAL A 214 -3.63 41.62 50.95
CA VAL A 214 -2.42 42.47 51.08
C VAL A 214 -1.49 42.29 52.31
N ALA A 215 -0.16 42.31 52.08
CA ALA A 215 0.84 43.05 52.88
C ALA A 215 2.18 43.26 52.11
N GLN A 216 2.63 44.52 52.05
CA GLN A 216 4.00 45.00 51.76
C GLN A 216 4.49 45.75 53.02
N PRO A 217 5.75 46.22 53.13
CA PRO A 217 7.04 45.68 52.67
C PRO A 217 8.10 45.75 53.82
N LEU A 218 9.36 45.34 53.59
CA LEU A 218 10.53 45.93 54.28
C LEU A 218 11.83 45.65 53.53
N ASN A 219 12.72 46.63 53.66
CA ASN A 219 13.85 46.97 52.79
C ASN A 219 15.21 46.65 53.48
N LYS A 220 16.30 46.71 52.69
CA LYS A 220 17.75 46.68 53.03
C LYS A 220 18.39 45.27 53.07
N SER A 221 19.55 45.03 52.45
CA SER A 221 20.66 45.90 52.00
C SER A 221 21.21 45.45 50.66
#